data_AF-A0ABD0N9T6-F1
#
_entry.id   AF-A0ABD0N9T6-F1
#
_cell.length_a   1.000
_cell.length_b   1.000
_cell.length_c   1.000
_cell.angle_alpha   90.00
_cell.angle_beta   90.00
_cell.angle_gamma   90.00
#
_symmetry.space_group_name_H-M   'P 1'
#
loop_
_entity.id
_entity.type
_entity.pdbx_description
1 polymer ?
#
loop_
_entity_poly.entity_id
_entity_poly.type
_entity_poly.pdbx_seq_one_letter_code
_entity_poly.pdbx_strand_id
1 'polypeptide(L)' 'MVSWTGVFGATTYRATAVSHSGTVLSCTSSTTECQIRNLACGENYMVHVTALSDNCESTGNATTSFKT' A
#
# COMPACT_ATOMS: atom_id res chain seq x y z
N MET A 1 -8.28 5.81 2.72
CA MET A 1 -8.50 4.39 2.36
C MET A 1 -7.79 4.15 1.05
N VAL A 2 -7.11 3.02 0.88
CA VAL A 2 -6.40 2.67 -0.37
C VAL A 2 -7.04 1.40 -0.92
N SER A 3 -7.32 1.41 -2.22
CA SER A 3 -7.86 0.27 -2.96
C SER A 3 -7.01 0.03 -4.19
N TRP A 4 -6.82 -1.24 -4.54
CA TRP A 4 -6.07 -1.65 -5.72
C TRP A 4 -6.81 -2.77 -6.46
N THR A 5 -6.34 -3.11 -7.64
CA THR A 5 -6.88 -4.26 -8.38
C THR A 5 -6.15 -5.52 -7.94
N GLY A 6 -6.92 -6.54 -7.58
CA GLY A 6 -6.37 -7.84 -7.21
C GLY A 6 -5.68 -8.50 -8.39
N VAL A 7 -4.54 -9.14 -8.13
CA VAL A 7 -3.78 -9.93 -9.10
C VAL A 7 -3.98 -11.42 -8.82
N PHE A 8 -4.13 -12.20 -9.89
CA PHE A 8 -4.37 -13.63 -9.78
C PHE A 8 -3.16 -14.32 -9.15
N GLY A 9 -3.40 -15.11 -8.09
CA GLY A 9 -2.36 -15.82 -7.36
C GLY A 9 -1.78 -15.08 -6.14
N ALA A 10 -2.19 -13.84 -5.87
CA ALA A 10 -1.85 -13.16 -4.62
C ALA A 10 -2.80 -13.58 -3.48
N THR A 11 -2.24 -14.05 -2.37
CA THR A 11 -2.99 -14.44 -1.16
C THR A 11 -3.10 -13.29 -0.17
N THR A 12 -2.13 -12.38 -0.15
CA THR A 12 -2.10 -11.22 0.74
C THR A 12 -1.57 -10.00 0.01
N TYR A 13 -1.89 -8.81 0.50
CA TYR A 13 -1.40 -7.54 -0.03
C TYR A 13 -0.84 -6.68 1.10
N ARG A 14 0.25 -5.97 0.82
CA ARG A 14 0.89 -5.02 1.72
C ARG A 14 0.95 -3.66 1.06
N ALA A 15 0.17 -2.71 1.58
CA ALA A 15 0.24 -1.31 1.18
C ALA A 15 1.24 -0.57 2.09
N THR A 16 2.16 0.18 1.49
CA THR A 16 3.22 0.92 2.19
C THR A 16 3.17 2.38 1.74
N ALA A 17 2.76 3.29 2.61
CA ALA A 17 2.80 4.72 2.39
C ALA A 17 4.13 5.32 2.88
N VAL A 18 4.85 5.97 1.99
CA VAL A 18 6.10 6.67 2.29
C VAL A 18 5.88 8.16 2.12
N SER A 19 6.05 8.92 3.19
CA SER A 19 6.04 10.39 3.13
C SER A 19 7.38 10.93 2.62
N HIS A 20 7.34 12.16 2.09
CA HIS A 20 8.57 12.88 1.74
C HIS A 20 9.45 13.19 2.96
N SER A 21 8.85 13.32 4.15
CA SER A 21 9.56 13.48 5.42
C SER A 21 10.25 12.21 5.94
N GLY A 22 10.09 11.06 5.27
CA GLY A 22 10.71 9.78 5.65
C GLY A 22 9.86 8.93 6.60
N THR A 23 8.67 9.40 6.99
CA THR A 23 7.68 8.57 7.70
C THR A 23 7.18 7.47 6.77
N VAL A 24 7.35 6.22 7.19
CA VAL A 24 6.83 5.05 6.48
C VAL A 24 5.70 4.44 7.30
N LEU A 25 4.54 4.32 6.68
CA LEU A 25 3.36 3.65 7.23
C LEU A 25 3.08 2.44 6.36
N SER A 26 2.61 1.36 6.95
CA SER A 26 2.22 0.17 6.20
C SER A 26 0.95 -0.43 6.75
N CYS A 27 0.23 -1.12 5.90
CA CYS A 27 -0.93 -1.89 6.28
C CYS A 27 -1.02 -3.14 5.40
N THR A 28 -1.41 -4.24 6.03
CA THR A 28 -1.48 -5.55 5.38
C THR A 28 -2.93 -6.00 5.38
N SER A 29 -3.41 -6.47 4.23
CA SER A 29 -4.77 -6.97 4.07
C SER A 29 -4.77 -8.17 3.14
N SER A 30 -5.62 -9.16 3.40
CA SER A 30 -5.88 -10.26 2.46
C SER A 30 -6.84 -9.85 1.34
N THR A 31 -7.47 -8.68 1.47
CA THR A 31 -8.37 -8.10 0.47
C THR A 31 -7.64 -7.08 -0.41
N THR A 32 -8.33 -6.57 -1.42
CA THR A 32 -7.83 -5.55 -2.35
C THR A 32 -7.96 -4.11 -1.83
N GLU A 33 -8.16 -3.97 -0.52
CA GLU A 33 -8.38 -2.70 0.15
C GLU A 33 -7.72 -2.71 1.52
N CYS A 34 -7.17 -1.57 1.91
CA CYS A 34 -6.59 -1.41 3.23
C CYS A 34 -6.61 0.05 3.68
N GLN A 35 -6.73 0.23 4.99
CA GLN A 35 -6.72 1.55 5.61
C GLN A 35 -5.39 1.81 6.30
N ILE A 36 -4.60 2.69 5.70
CA ILE A 36 -3.42 3.25 6.33
C ILE A 36 -3.88 4.30 7.36
N ARG A 37 -3.62 4.03 8.64
CA ARG A 37 -3.89 4.93 9.76
C ARG A 37 -2.61 5.67 10.16
N ASN A 38 -2.74 6.74 10.94
CA ASN A 38 -1.62 7.59 11.39
C ASN A 38 -0.94 8.40 10.28
N LEU A 39 -1.68 8.78 9.25
CA LEU A 39 -1.19 9.74 8.25
C LEU A 39 -1.12 11.14 8.89
N ALA A 40 0.02 11.81 8.77
CA ALA A 40 0.16 13.19 9.16
C ALA A 40 -0.61 14.09 8.17
N CYS A 41 -1.27 15.14 8.65
CA CYS A 41 -2.00 16.08 7.78
C CYS A 41 -1.01 17.01 7.05
N GLY A 42 -1.22 17.24 5.75
CA GLY A 42 -0.38 18.13 4.94
C GLY A 42 0.84 17.49 4.29
N GLU A 43 1.11 16.21 4.56
CA GLU A 43 2.21 15.46 3.97
C GLU A 43 1.79 14.78 2.65
N ASN A 44 2.72 14.70 1.70
CA ASN A 44 2.52 13.90 0.50
C ASN A 44 2.99 12.48 0.76
N TYR A 45 2.09 11.52 0.63
CA TYR A 45 2.38 10.10 0.79
C TYR A 45 2.37 9.40 -0.56
N MET A 46 3.44 8.67 -0.85
CA MET A 46 3.52 7.72 -1.96
C MET A 46 3.17 6.34 -1.45
N VAL A 47 2.07 5.77 -1.92
CA VAL A 47 1.69 4.40 -1.55
C VAL A 47 2.18 3.40 -2.58
N HIS A 48 2.84 2.35 -2.10
CA HIS A 48 3.23 1.16 -2.85
C HIS A 48 2.44 -0.05 -2.38
N VAL A 49 1.86 -0.81 -3.31
CA VAL A 49 1.14 -2.04 -3.00
C VAL A 49 1.96 -3.23 -3.47
N THR A 50 2.35 -4.08 -2.53
CA THR A 50 3.02 -5.35 -2.82
C THR A 50 2.00 -6.48 -2.68
N ALA A 51 1.79 -7.22 -3.76
CA ALA A 51 1.02 -8.45 -3.76
C ALA A 51 1.93 -9.61 -3.32
N LEU A 52 1.50 -10.34 -2.30
CA LEU A 52 2.21 -11.43 -1.66
C LEU A 52 1.49 -12.74 -2.01
N SER A 53 2.24 -13.72 -2.50
CA SER A 53 1.82 -15.11 -2.64
C SER A 53 2.78 -16.02 -1.89
N ASP A 54 2.37 -17.25 -1.57
CA ASP A 54 3.10 -18.22 -0.74
C ASP A 54 4.60 -18.35 -1.05
N ASN A 55 5.03 -18.12 -2.29
CA ASN A 55 6.43 -18.14 -2.69
C ASN A 55 6.85 -16.98 -3.61
N CYS A 56 5.99 -15.98 -3.84
CA CYS A 56 6.32 -14.89 -4.76
C CYS A 56 5.73 -13.56 -4.29
N GLU A 57 6.59 -12.54 -4.21
CA GLU A 57 6.16 -11.18 -3.96
C GLU A 57 6.17 -10.44 -5.30
N SER A 58 4.99 -10.09 -5.81
CA SER A 58 4.87 -9.22 -6.96
C SER A 58 4.64 -7.80 -6.46
N THR A 59 5.59 -6.91 -6.71
CA THR A 59 5.36 -5.50 -6.42
C THR A 59 4.44 -4.95 -7.50
N GLY A 60 3.19 -4.67 -7.12
CA GLY A 60 2.26 -4.01 -8.02
C GLY A 60 2.73 -2.58 -8.25
N ASN A 61 2.88 -2.17 -9.51
CA ASN A 61 3.18 -0.78 -9.90
C ASN A 61 2.00 0.18 -9.66
N ALA A 62 1.19 -0.07 -8.63
CA ALA A 62 0.12 0.82 -8.22
C ALA A 62 0.70 1.86 -7.25
N THR A 63 1.45 2.82 -7.79
CA THR A 63 1.93 3.97 -7.03
C THR A 63 0.88 5.06 -7.09
N THR A 64 0.20 5.31 -5.96
CA THR A 64 -0.75 6.43 -5.87
C THR A 64 -0.20 7.45 -4.89
N SER A 65 -0.05 8.70 -5.34
CA SER A 65 0.28 9.81 -4.46
C SER A 65 -1.00 10.48 -4.00
N PHE A 66 -1.13 10.69 -2.68
CA PHE A 66 -2.21 11.50 -2.13
C PHE A 66 -1.65 12.46 -1.10
N LYS A 67 -2.32 13.61 -0.98
CA LYS A 67 -2.05 14.61 0.04
C LYS A 67 -3.19 14.59 1.04
N THR A 68 -2.85 14.47 2.31
CA THR A 68 -3.79 14.60 3.45
C THR A 68 -4.11 16.04 3.78
#